data_AF-A0A151N2F6-F1
#
_entry.id   AF-A0A151N2F6-F1
#
_cell.length_a   1.000
_cell.length_b   1.000
_cell.length_c   1.000
_cell.angle_alpha   90.00
_cell.angle_beta   90.00
_cell.angle_gamma   90.00
#
_symmetry.space_group_name_H-M   'P 1'
#
loop_
_entity.id
_entity.type
_entity.pdbx_description
1 polymer ?
#
loop_
_entity_poly.entity_id
_entity_poly.type
_entity_poly.pdbx_seq_one_letter_code
_entity_poly.pdbx_strand_id
1 'polypeptide(L)'
;MSNVTLEHISVRKLSLDLPKSVEGSVQFPGIDSSSPAAGVSRGRYAPVPQNSVKEIAVGSKELAARLIHQNPSCYYEESDWISSHPEPTQDFEQFYHDRYRSTPTSQKSAIYVQPIGSFGDSKVSPENYLKWLKDYCEAFYYGLMVKILDPVPVSQTACAFRVNEYTHNLQIHAGDLLQFLKKRKPRDAFCIVGITMIDLYPKESWNFVFGQASLTEGMGIFSFARYDSDFYSASYKGRLKSGKKYPVADYSVFSGYYTPAITSLLLLRSCKTLTHEIGHIFGLRHCQWLQCVMQGSNHLEESDRRPLDLCPICLRKLQSAIRFNIAERYKALLRWMDDVGSGTEAEFGHAAESCSTVESMVMNIQWAEP
;
A
#
# COMPACT_ATOMS: atom_id res chain seq x y z
N MET A 1 -54.93 20.01 -2.26
CA MET A 1 -54.18 21.00 -3.07
C MET A 1 -52.71 20.71 -2.78
N SER A 2 -51.89 20.15 -3.65
CA SER A 2 -51.84 20.11 -5.12
C SER A 2 -51.06 18.87 -5.57
N ASN A 3 -51.58 18.19 -6.59
CA ASN A 3 -50.94 17.09 -7.31
C ASN A 3 -49.74 17.58 -8.11
N VAL A 4 -48.68 16.77 -8.23
CA VAL A 4 -47.92 16.63 -9.48
C VAL A 4 -47.53 15.16 -9.67
N THR A 5 -47.99 14.65 -10.81
CA THR A 5 -47.81 13.32 -11.38
C THR A 5 -46.41 13.12 -11.97
N LEU A 6 -45.91 11.88 -11.88
CA LEU A 6 -44.71 11.41 -12.57
C LEU A 6 -44.93 11.43 -14.10
N GLU A 7 -44.27 12.35 -14.79
CA GLU A 7 -44.15 12.33 -16.26
C GLU A 7 -42.80 11.74 -16.69
N HIS A 8 -42.91 10.75 -17.57
CA HIS A 8 -41.97 10.29 -18.59
C HIS A 8 -40.73 11.16 -18.84
N ILE A 9 -39.54 10.61 -18.54
CA ILE A 9 -38.30 10.99 -19.22
C ILE A 9 -37.93 9.89 -20.21
N SER A 10 -38.15 10.20 -21.49
CA SER A 10 -37.71 9.43 -22.65
C SER A 10 -36.18 9.46 -22.73
N VAL A 11 -35.53 8.31 -22.56
CA VAL A 11 -34.10 8.14 -22.83
C VAL A 11 -33.91 8.17 -24.34
N ARG A 12 -33.54 9.33 -24.88
CA ARG A 12 -33.04 9.43 -26.26
C ARG A 12 -31.73 8.65 -26.36
N LYS A 13 -31.74 7.61 -27.19
CA LYS A 13 -30.57 6.88 -27.71
C LYS A 13 -29.60 7.91 -28.32
N LEU A 14 -28.51 8.20 -27.63
CA LEU A 14 -27.32 8.82 -28.24
C LEU A 14 -26.51 7.69 -28.88
N SER A 15 -26.74 7.45 -30.17
CA SER A 15 -25.81 6.72 -31.02
C SER A 15 -24.53 7.55 -31.15
N LEU A 16 -23.46 7.11 -30.50
CA LEU A 16 -22.12 7.59 -30.78
C LEU A 16 -21.59 6.82 -31.99
N ASP A 17 -21.67 7.46 -33.15
CA ASP A 17 -20.97 7.03 -34.37
C ASP A 17 -19.46 7.10 -34.14
N LEU A 18 -18.82 5.93 -34.10
CA LEU A 18 -17.37 5.79 -34.14
C LEU A 18 -16.86 6.16 -35.54
N PRO A 19 -15.91 7.10 -35.70
CA PRO A 19 -15.33 7.39 -36.99
C PRO A 19 -14.52 6.19 -37.51
N LYS A 20 -14.80 5.83 -38.77
CA LYS A 20 -14.17 4.76 -39.53
C LYS A 20 -12.65 4.99 -39.63
N SER A 21 -11.91 3.90 -39.50
CA SER A 21 -10.49 3.75 -39.78
C SER A 21 -10.07 4.45 -41.07
N VAL A 22 -9.11 5.36 -40.99
CA VAL A 22 -8.34 5.84 -42.14
C VAL A 22 -7.11 4.94 -42.24
N GLU A 23 -7.14 4.03 -43.22
CA GLU A 23 -5.95 3.33 -43.70
C GLU A 23 -5.04 4.35 -44.40
N GLY A 24 -3.91 4.67 -43.78
CA GLY A 24 -2.83 5.45 -44.38
C GLY A 24 -1.59 4.59 -44.49
N SER A 25 -1.28 4.15 -45.70
CA SER A 25 -0.04 3.47 -46.08
C SER A 25 1.13 4.45 -46.04
N VAL A 26 2.17 4.12 -45.27
CA VAL A 26 3.47 4.81 -45.34
C VAL A 26 4.51 3.79 -45.80
N GLN A 27 4.97 3.98 -47.04
CA GLN A 27 6.09 3.26 -47.65
C GLN A 27 7.42 3.77 -47.08
N PHE A 28 8.34 2.86 -46.77
CA PHE A 28 9.77 3.15 -46.62
C PHE A 28 10.56 2.38 -47.69
N PRO A 29 11.63 2.97 -48.26
CA PRO A 29 12.29 2.45 -49.45
C PRO A 29 13.23 1.27 -49.14
N GLY A 30 13.34 0.39 -50.13
CA GLY A 30 14.01 -0.91 -50.04
C GLY A 30 15.54 -0.86 -50.05
N ILE A 31 16.12 -1.92 -49.52
CA ILE A 31 17.51 -2.32 -49.75
C ILE A 31 17.51 -3.82 -50.08
N ASP A 32 18.23 -4.13 -51.15
CA ASP A 32 18.28 -5.36 -51.92
C ASP A 32 18.75 -6.61 -51.17
N SER A 33 18.27 -7.75 -51.67
CA SER A 33 18.60 -9.12 -51.29
C SER A 33 19.82 -9.68 -52.05
N SER A 34 20.73 -10.38 -51.37
CA SER A 34 21.55 -11.45 -51.98
C SER A 34 22.15 -12.46 -50.97
N SER A 35 21.49 -13.63 -50.86
CA SER A 35 22.03 -15.02 -50.69
C SER A 35 22.93 -15.44 -49.48
N PRO A 36 23.16 -16.75 -49.22
CA PRO A 36 22.17 -17.77 -48.80
C PRO A 36 22.63 -18.66 -47.59
N ALA A 37 21.66 -19.38 -47.02
CA ALA A 37 21.74 -20.72 -46.37
C ALA A 37 22.63 -20.96 -45.11
N ALA A 38 21.95 -21.29 -44.00
CA ALA A 38 22.30 -22.42 -43.11
C ALA A 38 21.07 -22.82 -42.28
N GLY A 39 20.65 -24.08 -42.37
CA GLY A 39 19.42 -24.59 -41.77
C GLY A 39 19.54 -25.00 -40.31
N VAL A 40 18.44 -24.91 -39.57
CA VAL A 40 18.15 -25.71 -38.37
C VAL A 40 16.64 -25.99 -38.30
N SER A 41 16.34 -27.22 -37.88
CA SER A 41 15.08 -27.97 -37.79
C SER A 41 13.80 -27.23 -37.38
N ARG A 42 12.71 -27.58 -38.11
CA ARG A 42 11.31 -27.27 -37.80
C ARG A 42 10.84 -27.96 -36.51
N GLY A 43 10.67 -27.18 -35.44
CA GLY A 43 9.78 -27.53 -34.32
C GLY A 43 8.36 -27.03 -34.60
N ARG A 44 7.37 -27.92 -34.62
CA ARG A 44 5.96 -27.56 -34.79
C ARG A 44 5.47 -26.86 -33.51
N TYR A 45 5.22 -25.55 -33.58
CA TYR A 45 4.36 -24.88 -32.61
C TYR A 45 2.91 -25.03 -33.06
N ALA A 46 2.09 -25.62 -32.21
CA ALA A 46 0.63 -25.63 -32.39
C ALA A 46 0.10 -24.19 -32.33
N PRO A 47 -0.86 -23.81 -33.19
CA PRO A 47 -1.48 -22.49 -33.11
C PRO A 47 -2.30 -22.41 -31.82
N VAL A 48 -1.99 -21.43 -30.97
CA VAL A 48 -2.83 -21.07 -29.81
C VAL A 48 -4.19 -20.63 -30.35
N PRO A 49 -5.31 -21.21 -29.89
CA PRO A 49 -6.63 -20.88 -30.44
C PRO A 49 -6.95 -19.40 -30.20
N GLN A 50 -7.33 -18.68 -31.26
CA GLN A 50 -7.64 -17.24 -31.26
C GLN A 50 -8.81 -16.83 -30.33
N ASN A 51 -9.48 -17.79 -29.68
CA ASN A 51 -10.54 -17.52 -28.70
C ASN A 51 -10.00 -17.23 -27.29
N SER A 52 -8.81 -17.72 -26.92
CA SER A 52 -8.24 -17.47 -25.57
C SER A 52 -7.72 -16.04 -25.41
N VAL A 53 -7.34 -15.37 -26.51
CA VAL A 53 -6.87 -13.97 -26.50
C VAL A 53 -8.04 -12.98 -26.30
N LYS A 54 -9.27 -13.36 -26.69
CA LYS A 54 -10.46 -12.53 -26.49
C LYS A 54 -11.04 -12.66 -25.07
N GLU A 55 -11.02 -13.85 -24.46
CA GLU A 55 -11.49 -14.04 -23.09
C GLU A 55 -10.57 -13.37 -22.05
N ILE A 56 -9.25 -13.40 -22.26
CA ILE A 56 -8.28 -12.68 -21.41
C ILE A 56 -8.48 -11.14 -21.51
N ALA A 57 -8.88 -10.63 -22.68
CA ALA A 57 -9.15 -9.21 -22.90
C ALA A 57 -10.49 -8.73 -22.30
N VAL A 58 -11.48 -9.62 -22.16
CA VAL A 58 -12.77 -9.32 -21.51
C VAL A 58 -12.62 -9.34 -19.99
N GLY A 59 -11.94 -10.33 -19.41
CA GLY A 59 -11.67 -10.38 -17.97
C GLY A 59 -10.81 -9.22 -17.47
N SER A 60 -9.87 -8.73 -18.29
CA SER A 60 -9.06 -7.55 -17.98
C SER A 60 -9.86 -6.24 -18.04
N LYS A 61 -10.89 -6.16 -18.89
CA LYS A 61 -11.80 -5.00 -18.97
C LYS A 61 -12.83 -5.00 -17.86
N GLU A 62 -13.33 -6.16 -17.43
CA GLU A 62 -14.26 -6.29 -16.32
C GLU A 62 -13.58 -6.04 -14.97
N LEU A 63 -12.33 -6.50 -14.80
CA LEU A 63 -11.55 -6.17 -13.60
C LEU A 63 -11.13 -4.69 -13.59
N ALA A 64 -10.73 -4.13 -14.74
CA ALA A 64 -10.47 -2.69 -14.86
C ALA A 64 -11.75 -1.87 -14.64
N ALA A 65 -12.92 -2.32 -15.13
CA ALA A 65 -14.20 -1.65 -14.88
C ALA A 65 -14.66 -1.79 -13.41
N ARG A 66 -14.36 -2.92 -12.75
CA ARG A 66 -14.59 -3.13 -11.32
C ARG A 66 -13.65 -2.27 -10.45
N LEU A 67 -12.43 -2.00 -10.91
CA LEU A 67 -11.48 -1.05 -10.30
C LEU A 67 -11.80 0.42 -10.63
N ILE A 68 -12.59 0.69 -11.68
CA ILE A 68 -12.97 2.03 -12.16
C ILE A 68 -14.48 2.28 -11.95
N HIS A 69 -15.06 1.81 -10.84
CA HIS A 69 -16.33 2.37 -10.36
C HIS A 69 -16.03 3.51 -9.38
N GLN A 70 -15.80 4.69 -9.96
CA GLN A 70 -15.84 5.96 -9.24
C GLN A 70 -17.28 6.25 -8.84
N ASN A 71 -17.63 5.98 -7.59
CA ASN A 71 -18.84 6.56 -7.02
C ASN A 71 -18.48 7.97 -6.52
N PRO A 72 -19.08 9.06 -7.05
CA PRO A 72 -18.69 10.43 -6.68
C PRO A 72 -19.11 10.83 -5.27
N SER A 73 -19.98 10.06 -4.61
CA SER A 73 -20.43 10.33 -3.25
C SER A 73 -19.45 9.76 -2.23
N CYS A 74 -18.30 10.42 -2.06
CA CYS A 74 -17.55 10.29 -0.82
C CYS A 74 -18.39 10.94 0.28
N TYR A 75 -19.13 10.15 1.05
CA TYR A 75 -19.66 10.63 2.33
C TYR A 75 -18.45 10.88 3.22
N TYR A 76 -18.16 12.16 3.45
CA TYR A 76 -17.17 12.58 4.43
C TYR A 76 -17.90 12.93 5.71
N GLU A 77 -17.45 12.36 6.82
CA GLU A 77 -17.90 12.78 8.14
C GLU A 77 -17.18 14.10 8.52
N GLU A 78 -17.74 14.89 9.45
CA GLU A 78 -17.07 16.13 9.92
C GLU A 78 -15.70 15.82 10.56
N SER A 79 -15.57 14.64 11.19
CA SER A 79 -14.33 14.16 11.79
C SER A 79 -13.32 13.56 10.80
N ASP A 80 -13.68 13.39 9.53
CA ASP A 80 -12.75 12.85 8.53
C ASP A 80 -11.63 13.86 8.21
N TRP A 81 -10.47 13.34 7.81
CA TRP A 81 -9.28 14.15 7.54
C TRP A 81 -9.54 15.30 6.58
N ILE A 82 -10.22 15.03 5.46
CA ILE A 82 -10.49 16.02 4.40
C ILE A 82 -11.35 17.18 4.93
N SER A 83 -12.29 16.91 5.83
CA SER A 83 -13.14 17.93 6.44
C SER A 83 -12.39 18.73 7.51
N SER A 84 -11.54 18.06 8.30
CA SER A 84 -10.85 18.64 9.46
C SER A 84 -9.53 19.35 9.13
N HIS A 85 -8.86 18.95 8.04
CA HIS A 85 -7.52 19.41 7.66
C HIS A 85 -7.52 19.88 6.20
N PRO A 86 -7.94 21.13 5.91
CA PRO A 86 -7.92 21.65 4.55
C PRO A 86 -6.47 21.78 4.06
N GLU A 87 -6.10 20.91 3.13
CA GLU A 87 -4.79 20.88 2.49
C GLU A 87 -4.89 21.30 1.02
N PRO A 88 -3.84 21.88 0.42
CA PRO A 88 -3.85 22.15 -1.01
C PRO A 88 -3.87 20.83 -1.78
N THR A 89 -4.71 20.76 -2.81
CA THR A 89 -4.71 19.65 -3.75
C THR A 89 -3.41 19.67 -4.59
N GLN A 90 -3.06 18.52 -5.16
CA GLN A 90 -1.86 18.30 -5.98
C GLN A 90 -2.19 17.54 -7.27
N ASP A 91 -2.55 18.19 -8.36
CA ASP A 91 -2.78 17.46 -9.61
C ASP A 91 -1.48 16.84 -10.19
N PHE A 92 -1.58 16.22 -11.38
CA PHE A 92 -0.41 15.62 -12.03
C PHE A 92 0.66 16.64 -12.43
N GLU A 93 0.26 17.81 -12.93
CA GLU A 93 1.18 18.84 -13.41
C GLU A 93 1.95 19.44 -12.23
N GLN A 94 1.25 19.78 -11.15
CA GLN A 94 1.84 20.24 -9.89
C GLN A 94 2.83 19.22 -9.34
N PHE A 95 2.48 17.92 -9.34
CA PHE A 95 3.40 16.86 -8.94
C PHE A 95 4.64 16.78 -9.85
N TYR A 96 4.44 16.82 -11.17
CA TYR A 96 5.51 16.63 -12.14
C TYR A 96 6.54 17.77 -12.13
N HIS A 97 6.08 19.00 -11.87
CA HIS A 97 6.92 20.19 -11.76
C HIS A 97 7.45 20.45 -10.34
N ASP A 98 7.01 19.69 -9.34
CA ASP A 98 7.52 19.82 -7.97
C ASP A 98 9.01 19.43 -7.91
N ARG A 99 9.86 20.37 -7.49
CA ARG A 99 11.31 20.17 -7.36
C ARG A 99 11.67 19.21 -6.22
N TYR A 100 10.75 18.98 -5.29
CA TYR A 100 10.92 18.09 -4.17
C TYR A 100 10.44 16.66 -4.47
N ARG A 101 9.92 16.38 -5.68
CA ARG A 101 9.59 15.01 -6.07
C ARG A 101 10.85 14.16 -6.16
N SER A 102 10.78 12.94 -5.63
CA SER A 102 11.89 11.98 -5.71
C SER A 102 11.57 10.91 -6.73
N THR A 103 12.50 10.68 -7.66
CA THR A 103 12.40 9.59 -8.63
C THR A 103 13.55 8.60 -8.42
N PRO A 104 13.28 7.29 -8.43
CA PRO A 104 14.32 6.27 -8.45
C PRO A 104 15.28 6.48 -9.62
N THR A 105 16.56 6.17 -9.39
CA THR A 105 17.60 6.23 -10.42
C THR A 105 18.24 4.86 -10.56
N SER A 106 19.02 4.62 -11.60
CA SER A 106 19.78 3.36 -11.74
C SER A 106 20.73 3.09 -10.57
N GLN A 107 21.16 4.13 -9.85
CA GLN A 107 21.99 4.00 -8.65
C GLN A 107 21.17 3.90 -7.35
N LYS A 108 19.91 4.34 -7.34
CA LYS A 108 19.03 4.37 -6.16
C LYS A 108 17.65 3.82 -6.53
N SER A 109 17.55 2.50 -6.62
CA SER A 109 16.36 1.78 -7.12
C SER A 109 15.82 0.72 -6.16
N ALA A 110 16.34 0.66 -4.93
CA ALA A 110 15.91 -0.30 -3.93
C ALA A 110 15.11 0.35 -2.79
N ILE A 111 14.02 -0.29 -2.38
CA ILE A 111 13.28 0.02 -1.16
C ILE A 111 13.76 -0.95 -0.09
N TYR A 112 14.27 -0.42 1.02
CA TYR A 112 14.67 -1.21 2.16
C TYR A 112 13.62 -1.13 3.26
N VAL A 113 13.27 -2.27 3.84
CA VAL A 113 12.39 -2.34 5.02
C VAL A 113 13.22 -2.86 6.19
N GLN A 114 13.26 -2.12 7.29
CA GLN A 114 13.97 -2.48 8.51
C GLN A 114 12.96 -2.88 9.60
N PRO A 115 12.78 -4.16 9.90
CA PRO A 115 12.01 -4.59 11.06
C PRO A 115 12.73 -4.18 12.35
N ILE A 116 12.00 -3.59 13.29
CA ILE A 116 12.53 -3.15 14.60
C ILE A 116 11.67 -3.73 15.72
N GLY A 117 12.32 -4.48 16.60
CA GLY A 117 11.66 -5.26 17.66
C GLY A 117 11.12 -6.60 17.15
N SER A 118 10.31 -7.23 17.99
CA SER A 118 9.68 -8.51 17.69
C SER A 118 8.38 -8.32 16.89
N PHE A 119 8.02 -9.34 16.12
CA PHE A 119 6.79 -9.40 15.33
C PHE A 119 6.11 -10.72 15.65
N GLY A 120 4.79 -10.70 15.94
CA GLY A 120 3.95 -11.88 16.08
C GLY A 120 4.24 -12.83 17.27
N ASP A 121 3.20 -13.20 18.00
CA ASP A 121 3.18 -14.34 18.94
C ASP A 121 2.02 -15.28 18.57
N SER A 122 1.92 -15.64 17.28
CA SER A 122 0.80 -16.42 16.73
C SER A 122 1.28 -17.61 15.87
N LYS A 123 0.33 -18.38 15.33
CA LYS A 123 0.62 -19.56 14.47
C LYS A 123 1.38 -19.21 13.18
N VAL A 124 1.26 -17.97 12.72
CA VAL A 124 1.91 -17.48 11.51
C VAL A 124 3.29 -16.99 11.85
N SER A 125 4.27 -17.45 11.09
CA SER A 125 5.67 -17.07 11.31
C SER A 125 5.87 -15.59 10.94
N PRO A 126 6.65 -14.83 11.74
CA PRO A 126 7.00 -13.46 11.40
C PRO A 126 7.68 -13.34 10.02
N GLU A 127 8.42 -14.37 9.63
CA GLU A 127 9.08 -14.48 8.34
C GLU A 127 8.08 -14.48 7.17
N ASN A 128 6.97 -15.21 7.29
CA ASN A 128 5.92 -15.24 6.27
C ASN A 128 5.22 -13.89 6.16
N TYR A 129 4.90 -13.26 7.28
CA TYR A 129 4.31 -11.93 7.29
C TYR A 129 5.21 -10.88 6.62
N LEU A 130 6.50 -10.86 6.96
CA LEU A 130 7.47 -9.96 6.32
C LEU A 130 7.65 -10.27 4.83
N LYS A 131 7.57 -11.55 4.44
CA LYS A 131 7.58 -11.95 3.03
C LYS A 131 6.36 -11.43 2.28
N TRP A 132 5.15 -11.58 2.84
CA TRP A 132 3.94 -11.05 2.20
C TRP A 132 3.99 -9.53 2.04
N LEU A 133 4.48 -8.80 3.05
CA LEU A 133 4.69 -7.35 2.95
C LEU A 133 5.71 -6.98 1.89
N LYS A 134 6.84 -7.71 1.82
CA LYS A 134 7.86 -7.51 0.79
C LYS A 134 7.26 -7.66 -0.60
N ASP A 135 6.62 -8.79 -0.84
CA ASP A 135 6.11 -9.17 -2.17
C ASP A 135 4.97 -8.23 -2.60
N TYR A 136 4.11 -7.81 -1.66
CA TYR A 136 3.11 -6.77 -1.90
C TYR A 136 3.75 -5.44 -2.31
N CYS A 137 4.72 -4.98 -1.53
CA CYS A 137 5.40 -3.71 -1.77
C CYS A 137 6.10 -3.71 -3.13
N GLU A 138 6.71 -4.83 -3.51
CA GLU A 138 7.38 -5.02 -4.79
C GLU A 138 6.39 -5.05 -5.97
N ALA A 139 5.23 -5.69 -5.79
CA ALA A 139 4.16 -5.66 -6.78
C ALA A 139 3.54 -4.26 -6.92
N PHE A 140 3.35 -3.53 -5.82
CA PHE A 140 2.76 -2.20 -5.81
C PHE A 140 3.69 -1.15 -6.43
N TYR A 141 4.98 -1.19 -6.08
CA TYR A 141 6.04 -0.33 -6.62
C TYR A 141 6.78 -1.00 -7.77
N TYR A 142 6.01 -1.61 -8.68
CA TYR A 142 6.52 -2.46 -9.75
C TYR A 142 7.70 -1.84 -10.51
N GLY A 143 8.79 -2.59 -10.61
CA GLY A 143 10.06 -2.16 -11.20
C GLY A 143 11.12 -1.72 -10.18
N LEU A 144 10.77 -1.63 -8.90
CA LEU A 144 11.73 -1.44 -7.80
C LEU A 144 11.96 -2.75 -7.04
N MET A 145 13.19 -2.92 -6.57
CA MET A 145 13.55 -4.06 -5.74
C MET A 145 13.20 -3.76 -4.27
N VAL A 146 12.57 -4.70 -3.58
CA VAL A 146 12.28 -4.58 -2.14
C VAL A 146 13.16 -5.56 -1.35
N LYS A 147 13.87 -5.06 -0.36
CA LYS A 147 14.74 -5.86 0.52
C LYS A 147 14.30 -5.70 1.98
N ILE A 148 13.98 -6.81 2.64
CA ILE A 148 13.81 -6.84 4.09
C ILE A 148 15.19 -7.03 4.72
N LEU A 149 15.56 -6.14 5.64
CA LEU A 149 16.80 -6.24 6.42
C LEU A 149 16.57 -7.14 7.64
N ASP A 150 17.66 -7.66 8.21
CA ASP A 150 17.60 -8.45 9.44
C ASP A 150 16.91 -7.65 10.57
N PRO A 151 15.98 -8.26 11.32
CA PRO A 151 15.33 -7.60 12.44
C PRO A 151 16.34 -7.07 13.46
N VAL A 152 16.14 -5.82 13.89
CA VAL A 152 16.99 -5.18 14.89
C VAL A 152 16.23 -5.10 16.23
N PRO A 153 16.80 -5.58 17.34
CA PRO A 153 16.18 -5.40 18.66
C PRO A 153 16.22 -3.92 19.06
N VAL A 154 15.22 -3.47 19.81
CA VAL A 154 15.09 -2.05 20.24
C VAL A 154 16.34 -1.58 21.02
N SER A 155 17.00 -2.47 21.76
CA SER A 155 18.24 -2.14 22.47
C SER A 155 19.38 -1.65 21.57
N GLN A 156 19.43 -2.12 20.31
CA GLN A 156 20.47 -1.71 19.36
C GLN A 156 20.16 -0.36 18.70
N THR A 157 18.93 0.15 18.80
CA THR A 157 18.60 1.46 18.22
C THR A 157 19.06 2.62 19.10
N ALA A 158 19.27 2.35 20.40
CA ALA A 158 19.59 3.35 21.43
C ALA A 158 18.58 4.51 21.49
N CYS A 159 17.34 4.27 21.05
CA CYS A 159 16.29 5.29 21.04
C CYS A 159 15.73 5.51 22.45
N ALA A 160 15.30 6.74 22.71
CA ALA A 160 14.47 7.04 23.87
C ALA A 160 13.14 6.28 23.76
N PHE A 161 12.63 5.85 24.91
CA PHE A 161 11.33 5.21 25.02
C PHE A 161 10.63 5.67 26.30
N ARG A 162 9.31 5.50 26.33
CA ARG A 162 8.49 5.84 27.49
C ARG A 162 7.33 4.87 27.65
N VAL A 163 6.69 4.93 28.80
CA VAL A 163 5.37 4.32 29.03
C VAL A 163 4.33 5.43 28.86
N ASN A 164 3.38 5.25 27.95
CA ASN A 164 2.33 6.24 27.73
C ASN A 164 1.45 6.38 29.00
N GLU A 165 1.11 7.60 29.42
CA GLU A 165 0.35 7.81 30.65
C GLU A 165 -1.11 7.35 30.57
N TYR A 166 -1.69 7.31 29.36
CA TYR A 166 -3.09 6.95 29.14
C TYR A 166 -3.25 5.46 28.83
N THR A 167 -2.49 4.96 27.86
CA THR A 167 -2.58 3.55 27.44
C THR A 167 -1.74 2.63 28.31
N HIS A 168 -0.72 3.15 28.99
CA HIS A 168 0.32 2.39 29.70
C HIS A 168 1.07 1.38 28.82
N ASN A 169 1.07 1.59 27.50
CA ASN A 169 1.85 0.82 26.55
C ASN A 169 3.24 1.45 26.37
N LEU A 170 4.23 0.66 25.93
CA LEU A 170 5.54 1.18 25.55
C LEU A 170 5.44 2.00 24.27
N GLN A 171 6.14 3.13 24.23
CA GLN A 171 6.31 3.95 23.04
C GLN A 171 7.80 4.22 22.78
N ILE A 172 8.21 4.17 21.52
CA ILE A 172 9.57 4.52 21.09
C ILE A 172 9.57 5.87 20.39
N HIS A 173 10.61 6.67 20.61
CA HIS A 173 10.74 7.98 20.00
C HIS A 173 10.98 7.86 18.49
N ALA A 174 10.03 8.34 17.68
CA ALA A 174 10.07 8.20 16.23
C ALA A 174 11.26 8.95 15.60
N GLY A 175 11.60 10.13 16.14
CA GLY A 175 12.74 10.92 15.66
C GLY A 175 14.10 10.24 15.85
N ASP A 176 14.26 9.47 16.92
CA ASP A 176 15.51 8.73 17.18
C ASP A 176 15.63 7.54 16.22
N LEU A 177 14.52 6.86 15.94
CA LEU A 177 14.46 5.78 14.96
C LEU A 177 14.80 6.30 13.56
N LEU A 178 14.31 7.48 13.17
CA LEU A 178 14.71 8.10 11.91
C LEU A 178 16.20 8.40 11.83
N GLN A 179 16.82 8.88 12.91
CA GLN A 179 18.28 9.08 12.97
C GLN A 179 19.05 7.76 12.89
N PHE A 180 18.53 6.70 13.52
CA PHE A 180 19.08 5.35 13.40
C PHE A 180 19.01 4.84 11.95
N LEU A 181 17.85 4.94 11.29
CA LEU A 181 17.67 4.54 9.90
C LEU A 181 18.57 5.34 8.95
N LYS A 182 18.78 6.64 9.22
CA LYS A 182 19.71 7.48 8.45
C LYS A 182 21.11 6.92 8.40
N LYS A 183 21.60 6.40 9.52
CA LYS A 183 22.95 5.79 9.61
C LYS A 183 23.04 4.44 8.89
N ARG A 184 21.91 3.73 8.73
CA ARG A 184 21.85 2.40 8.10
C ARG A 184 21.39 2.42 6.65
N LYS A 185 20.87 3.54 6.14
CA LYS A 185 20.37 3.66 4.77
C LYS A 185 21.45 3.25 3.76
N PRO A 186 21.24 2.15 3.01
CA PRO A 186 22.20 1.71 2.00
C PRO A 186 22.38 2.73 0.89
N ARG A 187 23.54 2.72 0.22
CA ARG A 187 23.85 3.70 -0.85
C ARG A 187 22.95 3.56 -2.08
N ASP A 188 22.51 2.32 -2.36
CA ASP A 188 21.59 1.99 -3.46
C ASP A 188 20.11 2.16 -3.10
N ALA A 189 19.82 2.59 -1.87
CA ALA A 189 18.46 2.79 -1.40
C ALA A 189 17.84 4.04 -2.04
N PHE A 190 16.72 3.85 -2.74
CA PHE A 190 15.75 4.92 -2.97
C PHE A 190 15.23 5.40 -1.61
N CYS A 191 14.71 4.48 -0.81
CA CYS A 191 14.28 4.74 0.55
C CYS A 191 14.57 3.58 1.51
N ILE A 192 14.57 3.91 2.80
CA ILE A 192 14.56 2.94 3.88
C ILE A 192 13.37 3.25 4.79
N VAL A 193 12.54 2.26 5.07
CA VAL A 193 11.40 2.38 5.98
C VAL A 193 11.55 1.41 7.14
N GLY A 194 11.47 1.91 8.37
CA GLY A 194 11.36 1.07 9.54
C GLY A 194 9.92 0.64 9.75
N ILE A 195 9.73 -0.59 10.20
CA ILE A 195 8.44 -1.08 10.69
C ILE A 195 8.61 -1.63 12.10
N THR A 196 7.61 -1.46 12.95
CA THR A 196 7.62 -1.99 14.32
C THR A 196 6.21 -2.30 14.82
N MET A 197 6.11 -3.26 15.75
CA MET A 197 4.87 -3.59 16.46
C MET A 197 4.72 -2.82 17.78
N ILE A 198 5.62 -1.87 18.05
CA ILE A 198 5.64 -1.05 19.27
C ILE A 198 5.16 0.35 18.91
N ASP A 199 4.38 0.97 19.78
CA ASP A 199 3.80 2.29 19.53
C ASP A 199 4.87 3.39 19.42
N LEU A 200 4.56 4.49 18.74
CA LEU A 200 5.51 5.57 18.45
C LEU A 200 5.03 6.91 18.98
N TYR A 201 5.96 7.77 19.39
CA TYR A 201 5.68 9.16 19.75
C TYR A 201 6.68 10.13 19.11
N PRO A 202 6.25 11.33 18.69
CA PRO A 202 7.11 12.26 17.94
C PRO A 202 7.87 13.26 18.82
N LYS A 203 7.32 13.58 20.01
CA LYS A 203 7.89 14.48 21.01
C LYS A 203 7.18 14.29 22.34
N GLU A 204 7.81 14.71 23.44
CA GLU A 204 7.28 14.48 24.80
C GLU A 204 5.84 14.96 25.00
N SER A 205 5.52 16.15 24.48
CA SER A 205 4.18 16.77 24.60
C SER A 205 3.07 16.09 23.78
N TRP A 206 3.37 15.10 22.93
CA TRP A 206 2.41 14.50 21.99
C TRP A 206 2.07 13.08 22.37
N ASN A 207 0.82 12.67 22.13
CA ASN A 207 0.35 11.35 22.53
C ASN A 207 0.97 10.21 21.71
N PHE A 208 0.89 10.27 20.37
CA PHE A 208 1.45 9.25 19.47
C PHE A 208 1.52 9.72 18.02
N VAL A 209 2.15 8.90 17.17
CA VAL A 209 2.04 8.94 15.70
C VAL A 209 1.96 7.51 15.15
N PHE A 210 1.21 7.29 14.06
CA PHE A 210 1.25 6.00 13.34
C PHE A 210 2.58 5.82 12.60
N GLY A 211 3.20 6.92 12.20
CA GLY A 211 4.53 6.94 11.63
C GLY A 211 5.10 8.34 11.49
N GLN A 212 6.37 8.41 11.13
CA GLN A 212 7.06 9.66 10.82
C GLN A 212 7.98 9.43 9.63
N ALA A 213 8.01 10.37 8.69
CA ALA A 213 8.85 10.27 7.52
C ALA A 213 9.68 11.54 7.28
N SER A 214 10.90 11.34 6.79
CA SER A 214 11.74 12.38 6.20
C SER A 214 11.72 12.17 4.69
N LEU A 215 10.78 12.84 4.02
CA LEU A 215 10.49 12.63 2.59
C LEU A 215 11.69 12.99 1.71
N THR A 216 12.35 14.10 2.01
CA THR A 216 13.55 14.58 1.30
C THR A 216 14.76 13.68 1.49
N GLU A 217 14.86 13.02 2.64
CA GLU A 217 15.95 12.07 2.93
C GLU A 217 15.59 10.62 2.56
N GLY A 218 14.35 10.37 2.14
CA GLY A 218 13.80 9.07 1.77
C GLY A 218 13.85 8.07 2.92
N MET A 219 13.29 8.46 4.06
CA MET A 219 13.21 7.62 5.26
C MET A 219 11.83 7.67 5.89
N GLY A 220 11.38 6.56 6.46
CA GLY A 220 10.13 6.49 7.22
C GLY A 220 10.22 5.52 8.38
N ILE A 221 9.37 5.69 9.40
CA ILE A 221 9.17 4.72 10.48
C ILE A 221 7.68 4.58 10.73
N PHE A 222 7.17 3.34 10.76
CA PHE A 222 5.74 3.05 10.94
C PHE A 222 5.54 2.04 12.06
N SER A 223 4.47 2.25 12.83
CA SER A 223 4.03 1.33 13.86
C SER A 223 2.70 0.71 13.52
N PHE A 224 2.62 -0.60 13.69
CA PHE A 224 1.37 -1.36 13.55
C PHE A 224 0.73 -1.66 14.91
N ALA A 225 1.28 -1.16 16.02
CA ALA A 225 0.79 -1.46 17.38
C ALA A 225 -0.70 -1.12 17.56
N ARG A 226 -1.11 0.02 17.00
CA ARG A 226 -2.48 0.56 17.11
C ARG A 226 -3.49 -0.09 16.17
N TYR A 227 -3.06 -1.06 15.35
CA TYR A 227 -3.94 -1.86 14.50
C TYR A 227 -4.47 -3.11 15.19
N ASP A 228 -4.05 -3.37 16.42
CA ASP A 228 -4.68 -4.36 17.29
C ASP A 228 -6.03 -3.84 17.78
N SER A 229 -7.09 -4.64 17.63
CA SER A 229 -8.44 -4.31 18.11
C SER A 229 -8.48 -4.12 19.63
N ASP A 230 -7.61 -4.82 20.35
CA ASP A 230 -7.55 -4.76 21.80
C ASP A 230 -6.65 -3.64 22.32
N PHE A 231 -6.00 -2.85 21.45
CA PHE A 231 -4.98 -1.88 21.85
C PHE A 231 -5.44 -0.88 22.92
N TYR A 232 -6.69 -0.42 22.83
CA TYR A 232 -7.29 0.53 23.77
C TYR A 232 -8.03 -0.16 24.93
N SER A 233 -8.09 -1.49 24.94
CA SER A 233 -8.76 -2.24 25.99
C SER A 233 -7.98 -2.21 27.31
N ALA A 234 -8.71 -2.23 28.43
CA ALA A 234 -8.13 -2.44 29.75
C ALA A 234 -7.42 -3.81 29.86
N SER A 235 -7.82 -4.78 29.05
CA SER A 235 -7.24 -6.13 28.98
C SER A 235 -6.10 -6.27 27.98
N TYR A 236 -5.62 -5.18 27.37
CA TYR A 236 -4.54 -5.24 26.40
C TYR A 236 -3.29 -5.86 27.01
N LYS A 237 -2.77 -6.93 26.40
CA LYS A 237 -1.64 -7.70 26.95
C LYS A 237 -0.33 -6.91 27.01
N GLY A 238 -0.18 -5.88 26.18
CA GLY A 238 0.98 -4.98 26.21
C GLY A 238 0.93 -3.92 27.31
N ARG A 239 -0.17 -3.81 28.06
CA ARG A 239 -0.34 -2.79 29.08
C ARG A 239 0.57 -3.06 30.28
N LEU A 240 1.46 -2.13 30.59
CA LEU A 240 2.36 -2.21 31.74
C LEU A 240 1.65 -1.74 33.03
N LYS A 241 2.07 -2.28 34.18
CA LYS A 241 1.53 -1.88 35.48
C LYS A 241 1.88 -0.42 35.77
N SER A 242 0.88 0.37 36.14
CA SER A 242 1.03 1.80 36.47
C SER A 242 2.04 2.01 37.62
N GLY A 243 2.83 3.07 37.53
CA GLY A 243 3.79 3.48 38.58
C GLY A 243 5.20 2.90 38.48
N LYS A 244 5.47 1.95 37.56
CA LYS A 244 6.82 1.43 37.34
C LYS A 244 7.62 2.37 36.42
N LYS A 245 8.55 3.13 37.00
CA LYS A 245 9.52 3.93 36.22
C LYS A 245 10.65 3.02 35.74
N TYR A 246 10.91 3.05 34.45
CA TYR A 246 12.03 2.34 33.84
C TYR A 246 13.18 3.32 33.62
N PRO A 247 14.43 2.95 33.95
CA PRO A 247 15.60 3.76 33.59
C PRO A 247 15.66 4.02 32.08
N VAL A 248 16.19 5.17 31.67
CA VAL A 248 16.24 5.68 30.27
C VAL A 248 16.97 4.74 29.30
N ALA A 249 17.72 3.75 29.80
CA ALA A 249 18.46 2.76 29.00
C ALA A 249 18.13 1.30 29.35
N ASP A 250 17.07 1.07 30.12
CA ASP A 250 16.67 -0.29 30.49
C ASP A 250 15.79 -0.93 29.39
N TYR A 251 16.45 -1.43 28.34
CA TYR A 251 15.79 -2.10 27.23
C TYR A 251 15.28 -3.50 27.56
N SER A 252 15.54 -4.02 28.78
CA SER A 252 14.99 -5.31 29.20
C SER A 252 13.46 -5.32 29.20
N VAL A 253 12.83 -4.15 29.32
CA VAL A 253 11.38 -3.96 29.24
C VAL A 253 10.78 -4.40 27.90
N PHE A 254 11.57 -4.42 26.83
CA PHE A 254 11.15 -4.90 25.52
C PHE A 254 11.26 -6.42 25.38
N SER A 255 11.98 -7.10 26.28
CA SER A 255 12.13 -8.55 26.24
C SER A 255 10.82 -9.22 26.62
N GLY A 256 10.22 -9.95 25.68
CA GLY A 256 8.91 -10.57 25.88
C GLY A 256 7.76 -9.56 25.94
N TYR A 257 7.97 -8.33 25.44
CA TYR A 257 6.88 -7.38 25.27
C TYR A 257 5.85 -7.92 24.27
N TYR A 258 4.57 -7.70 24.58
CA TYR A 258 3.48 -8.20 23.77
C TYR A 258 3.52 -7.64 22.35
N THR A 259 3.38 -8.51 21.37
CA THR A 259 3.17 -8.16 19.96
C THR A 259 1.79 -8.63 19.53
N PRO A 260 1.06 -7.82 18.75
CA PRO A 260 -0.25 -8.21 18.25
C PRO A 260 -0.15 -9.47 17.40
N ALA A 261 -1.19 -10.29 17.44
CA ALA A 261 -1.25 -11.48 16.61
C ALA A 261 -1.27 -11.09 15.13
N ILE A 262 -0.53 -11.83 14.30
CA ILE A 262 -0.56 -11.64 12.86
C ILE A 262 -1.92 -12.13 12.35
N THR A 263 -2.70 -11.24 11.74
CA THR A 263 -4.01 -11.50 11.13
C THR A 263 -4.06 -10.97 9.70
N SER A 264 -5.03 -11.42 8.90
CA SER A 264 -5.30 -10.88 7.56
C SER A 264 -5.61 -9.38 7.58
N LEU A 265 -6.36 -8.92 8.59
CA LEU A 265 -6.65 -7.50 8.78
C LEU A 265 -5.40 -6.68 9.12
N LEU A 266 -4.52 -7.21 9.98
CA LEU A 266 -3.24 -6.56 10.28
C LEU A 266 -2.38 -6.46 9.02
N LEU A 267 -2.30 -7.52 8.21
CA LEU A 267 -1.59 -7.50 6.93
C LEU A 267 -2.16 -6.43 5.99
N LEU A 268 -3.48 -6.36 5.83
CA LEU A 268 -4.12 -5.35 4.98
C LEU A 268 -3.79 -3.92 5.43
N ARG A 269 -3.92 -3.62 6.72
CA ARG A 269 -3.60 -2.31 7.29
C ARG A 269 -2.11 -1.98 7.13
N SER A 270 -1.25 -2.98 7.31
CA SER A 270 0.20 -2.84 7.11
C SER A 270 0.55 -2.52 5.65
N CYS A 271 -0.10 -3.19 4.69
CA CYS A 271 0.03 -2.91 3.26
C CYS A 271 -0.40 -1.49 2.90
N LYS A 272 -1.58 -1.03 3.36
CA LYS A 272 -2.07 0.34 3.15
C LYS A 272 -1.09 1.38 3.69
N THR A 273 -0.65 1.20 4.93
CA THR A 273 0.26 2.14 5.61
C THR A 273 1.60 2.20 4.90
N LEU A 274 2.21 1.04 4.62
CA LEU A 274 3.50 0.96 3.95
C LEU A 274 3.46 1.68 2.59
N THR A 275 2.39 1.46 1.82
CA THR A 275 2.26 2.08 0.50
C THR A 275 1.92 3.56 0.57
N HIS A 276 1.01 3.99 1.43
CA HIS A 276 0.70 5.40 1.66
C HIS A 276 1.98 6.21 1.92
N GLU A 277 2.79 5.72 2.85
CA GLU A 277 3.92 6.46 3.38
C GLU A 277 5.12 6.46 2.44
N ILE A 278 5.39 5.34 1.76
CA ILE A 278 6.36 5.33 0.67
C ILE A 278 5.89 6.27 -0.46
N GLY A 279 4.58 6.40 -0.69
CA GLY A 279 4.01 7.32 -1.66
C GLY A 279 4.41 8.78 -1.40
N HIS A 280 4.43 9.18 -0.13
CA HIS A 280 4.94 10.49 0.26
C HIS A 280 6.42 10.70 -0.10
N ILE A 281 7.25 9.65 -0.04
CA ILE A 281 8.68 9.74 -0.41
C ILE A 281 8.85 10.05 -1.89
N PHE A 282 7.95 9.55 -2.75
CA PHE A 282 7.91 9.94 -4.16
C PHE A 282 7.44 11.39 -4.38
N GLY A 283 6.90 12.05 -3.35
CA GLY A 283 6.34 13.40 -3.41
C GLY A 283 4.83 13.43 -3.63
N LEU A 284 4.12 12.31 -3.49
CA LEU A 284 2.66 12.32 -3.53
C LEU A 284 2.13 12.98 -2.26
N ARG A 285 1.28 13.99 -2.38
CA ARG A 285 0.53 14.56 -1.25
C ARG A 285 -0.74 13.77 -0.99
N HIS A 286 -1.43 14.08 0.10
CA HIS A 286 -2.75 13.52 0.34
C HIS A 286 -3.68 13.75 -0.85
N CYS A 287 -4.35 12.69 -1.28
CA CYS A 287 -5.30 12.72 -2.38
C CYS A 287 -6.64 13.27 -1.87
N GLN A 288 -7.27 14.16 -2.63
CA GLN A 288 -8.58 14.72 -2.28
C GLN A 288 -9.62 14.54 -3.40
N TRP A 289 -9.23 14.05 -4.58
CA TRP A 289 -10.14 13.96 -5.72
C TRP A 289 -11.04 12.72 -5.70
N LEU A 290 -10.48 11.58 -5.30
CA LEU A 290 -11.07 10.26 -5.48
C LEU A 290 -10.64 9.33 -4.34
N GLN A 291 -11.41 8.26 -4.15
CA GLN A 291 -11.02 7.13 -3.30
C GLN A 291 -9.62 6.65 -3.68
N CYS A 292 -8.69 6.70 -2.73
CA CYS A 292 -7.28 6.47 -2.98
C CYS A 292 -6.58 6.08 -1.67
N VAL A 293 -5.62 5.16 -1.75
CA VAL A 293 -4.75 4.83 -0.61
C VAL A 293 -3.97 6.04 -0.09
N MET A 294 -3.74 7.06 -0.92
CA MET A 294 -3.09 8.32 -0.52
C MET A 294 -4.03 9.32 0.17
N GLN A 295 -5.26 8.98 0.53
CA GLN A 295 -6.10 9.89 1.33
C GLN A 295 -5.59 9.94 2.77
N GLY A 296 -5.53 11.14 3.36
CA GLY A 296 -5.22 11.28 4.79
C GLY A 296 -6.27 10.61 5.66
N SER A 297 -5.93 10.30 6.91
CA SER A 297 -6.85 9.69 7.87
C SER A 297 -6.58 10.16 9.29
N ASN A 298 -7.63 10.52 10.02
CA ASN A 298 -7.57 10.92 11.43
C ASN A 298 -7.63 9.71 12.38
N HIS A 299 -8.28 8.63 11.97
CA HIS A 299 -8.49 7.45 12.79
C HIS A 299 -8.53 6.15 11.96
N LEU A 300 -8.56 5.02 12.66
CA LEU A 300 -8.37 3.70 12.07
C LEU A 300 -9.53 3.30 11.15
N GLU A 301 -10.76 3.58 11.57
CA GLU A 301 -11.97 3.28 10.80
C GLU A 301 -12.00 4.06 9.49
N GLU A 302 -11.57 5.33 9.49
CA GLU A 302 -11.42 6.12 8.27
C GLU A 302 -10.39 5.47 7.32
N SER A 303 -9.23 5.08 7.84
CA SER A 303 -8.18 4.38 7.08
C SER A 303 -8.65 3.03 6.53
N ASP A 304 -9.48 2.30 7.28
CA ASP A 304 -10.03 1.00 6.86
C ASP A 304 -11.02 1.16 5.70
N ARG A 305 -11.84 2.23 5.68
CA ARG A 305 -12.74 2.56 4.57
C ARG A 305 -12.00 2.91 3.28
N ARG A 306 -10.76 3.41 3.35
CA ARG A 306 -9.96 3.78 2.15
C ARG A 306 -9.60 2.54 1.33
N PRO A 307 -9.52 2.62 -0.01
CA PRO A 307 -9.09 1.49 -0.82
C PRO A 307 -7.59 1.21 -0.66
N LEU A 308 -7.16 0.01 -1.08
CA LEU A 308 -5.75 -0.36 -1.17
C LEU A 308 -5.06 0.28 -2.41
N ASP A 309 -5.84 0.72 -3.39
CA ASP A 309 -5.36 1.18 -4.69
C ASP A 309 -5.14 2.69 -4.78
N LEU A 310 -4.28 3.08 -5.73
CA LEU A 310 -4.14 4.46 -6.17
C LEU A 310 -5.27 4.83 -7.13
N CYS A 311 -5.86 6.01 -6.94
CA CYS A 311 -6.74 6.59 -7.94
C CYS A 311 -5.96 6.88 -9.25
N PRO A 312 -6.64 7.05 -10.40
CA PRO A 312 -5.98 7.28 -11.69
C PRO A 312 -4.99 8.45 -11.70
N ILE A 313 -5.27 9.51 -10.92
CA ILE A 313 -4.38 10.68 -10.79
C ILE A 313 -3.08 10.27 -10.07
N CYS A 314 -3.18 9.65 -8.90
CA CYS A 314 -2.00 9.24 -8.13
C CYS A 314 -1.24 8.08 -8.81
N LEU A 315 -1.95 7.19 -9.49
CA LEU A 315 -1.34 6.14 -10.32
C LEU A 315 -0.50 6.76 -11.45
N ARG A 316 -1.01 7.79 -12.14
CA ARG A 316 -0.28 8.50 -13.19
C ARG A 316 0.97 9.21 -12.65
N LYS A 317 0.88 9.83 -11.46
CA LYS A 317 2.04 10.42 -10.78
C LYS A 317 3.12 9.37 -10.52
N LEU A 318 2.76 8.26 -9.88
CA LEU A 318 3.70 7.19 -9.56
C LEU A 318 4.29 6.56 -10.83
N GLN A 319 3.45 6.32 -11.84
CA GLN A 319 3.88 5.78 -13.14
C GLN A 319 4.89 6.72 -13.84
N SER A 320 4.75 8.04 -13.70
CA SER A 320 5.72 9.00 -14.24
C SER A 320 7.07 8.99 -13.50
N ALA A 321 7.07 8.59 -12.22
CA ALA A 321 8.27 8.51 -11.39
C ALA A 321 9.04 7.20 -11.60
N ILE A 322 8.35 6.05 -11.66
CA ILE A 322 8.97 4.72 -11.77
C ILE A 322 9.07 4.23 -13.22
N ARG A 323 8.17 4.68 -14.11
CA ARG A 323 8.07 4.28 -15.53
C ARG A 323 7.64 2.82 -15.77
N PHE A 324 6.85 2.24 -14.86
CA PHE A 324 6.28 0.90 -15.09
C PHE A 324 5.17 0.87 -16.15
N ASN A 325 4.92 -0.33 -16.68
CA ASN A 325 3.71 -0.63 -17.44
C ASN A 325 2.54 -0.91 -16.48
N ILE A 326 1.42 -0.20 -16.67
CA ILE A 326 0.26 -0.27 -15.78
C ILE A 326 -0.34 -1.69 -15.74
N ALA A 327 -0.47 -2.35 -16.88
CA ALA A 327 -1.05 -3.70 -16.96
C ALA A 327 -0.16 -4.73 -16.24
N GLU A 328 1.15 -4.66 -16.42
CA GLU A 328 2.09 -5.58 -15.75
C GLU A 328 2.10 -5.38 -14.23
N ARG A 329 2.00 -4.13 -13.75
CA ARG A 329 1.83 -3.84 -12.33
C ARG A 329 0.58 -4.50 -11.75
N TYR A 330 -0.58 -4.35 -12.41
CA TYR A 330 -1.82 -4.97 -11.92
C TYR A 330 -1.78 -6.51 -11.99
N LYS A 331 -1.13 -7.10 -12.99
CA LYS A 331 -0.88 -8.55 -13.03
C LYS A 331 0.03 -9.03 -11.89
N ALA A 332 0.99 -8.21 -11.45
CA ALA A 332 1.83 -8.53 -10.31
C ALA A 332 1.04 -8.47 -9.00
N LEU A 333 0.18 -7.46 -8.84
CA LEU A 333 -0.71 -7.34 -7.67
C LEU A 333 -1.71 -8.50 -7.59
N LEU A 334 -2.31 -8.91 -8.72
CA LEU A 334 -3.20 -10.06 -8.78
C LEU A 334 -2.49 -11.35 -8.35
N ARG A 335 -1.30 -11.62 -8.89
CA ARG A 335 -0.50 -12.78 -8.50
C ARG A 335 -0.21 -12.81 -7.00
N TRP A 336 0.12 -11.65 -6.42
CA TRP A 336 0.30 -11.56 -4.97
C TRP A 336 -0.98 -11.89 -4.20
N MET A 337 -2.15 -11.42 -4.66
CA MET A 337 -3.43 -11.73 -4.02
C MET A 337 -3.73 -13.23 -4.06
N ASP A 338 -3.50 -13.88 -5.20
CA ASP A 338 -3.70 -15.32 -5.39
C ASP A 338 -2.76 -16.16 -4.50
N ASP A 339 -1.49 -15.75 -4.42
CA ASP A 339 -0.45 -16.42 -3.62
C ASP A 339 -0.75 -16.29 -2.11
N VAL A 340 -1.16 -15.10 -1.65
CA VAL A 340 -1.54 -14.88 -0.25
C VAL A 340 -2.85 -15.60 0.07
N GLY A 341 -3.84 -15.60 -0.83
CA GLY A 341 -5.07 -16.38 -0.65
C GLY A 341 -4.76 -17.85 -0.37
N SER A 342 -3.96 -18.46 -1.25
CA SER A 342 -3.54 -19.87 -1.12
C SER A 342 -2.71 -20.13 0.15
N GLY A 343 -1.78 -19.23 0.49
CA GLY A 343 -0.91 -19.37 1.66
C GLY A 343 -1.64 -19.13 2.99
N THR A 344 -2.60 -18.21 3.01
CA THR A 344 -3.38 -17.90 4.21
C THR A 344 -4.34 -19.02 4.58
N GLU A 345 -4.98 -19.68 3.60
CA GLU A 345 -5.81 -20.86 3.86
C GLU A 345 -5.00 -22.00 4.52
N ALA A 346 -3.75 -22.19 4.10
CA ALA A 346 -2.86 -23.20 4.66
C ALA A 346 -2.38 -22.86 6.09
N GLU A 347 -2.11 -21.58 6.39
CA GLU A 347 -1.51 -21.16 7.67
C GLU A 347 -2.53 -20.75 8.74
N PHE A 348 -3.65 -20.15 8.36
CA PHE A 348 -4.70 -19.74 9.29
C PHE A 348 -5.73 -20.86 9.54
N GLY A 349 -5.81 -21.88 8.66
CA GLY A 349 -6.74 -23.00 8.73
C GLY A 349 -8.21 -22.60 8.49
N HIS A 350 -9.09 -23.57 8.23
CA HIS A 350 -10.54 -23.35 8.00
C HIS A 350 -11.33 -22.73 9.19
N ALA A 351 -10.67 -22.27 10.24
CA ALA A 351 -11.29 -21.74 11.45
C ALA A 351 -11.61 -20.24 11.34
N ALA A 352 -12.21 -19.83 10.23
CA ALA A 352 -12.74 -18.49 10.04
C ALA A 352 -14.05 -18.52 9.25
N GLU A 353 -15.09 -19.17 9.81
CA GLU A 353 -16.49 -19.01 9.36
C GLU A 353 -17.05 -17.57 9.60
N SER A 354 -16.19 -16.56 9.75
CA SER A 354 -16.57 -15.14 9.74
C SER A 354 -15.47 -14.17 9.29
N CYS A 355 -14.29 -14.63 8.89
CA CYS A 355 -13.26 -13.77 8.31
C CYS A 355 -12.98 -14.22 6.89
N SER A 356 -13.90 -13.77 6.06
CA SER A 356 -13.88 -13.72 4.61
C SER A 356 -12.42 -13.68 4.05
N THR A 357 -12.07 -14.65 3.19
CA THR A 357 -10.82 -14.75 2.38
C THR A 357 -10.30 -13.39 1.88
N VAL A 358 -9.01 -13.30 1.55
CA VAL A 358 -8.42 -12.09 0.92
C VAL A 358 -9.21 -11.66 -0.33
N GLU A 359 -9.78 -12.61 -1.07
CA GLU A 359 -10.73 -12.34 -2.16
C GLU A 359 -11.98 -11.60 -1.70
N SER A 360 -12.59 -12.01 -0.60
CA SER A 360 -13.74 -11.29 0.00
C SER A 360 -13.37 -10.01 0.77
N MET A 361 -12.11 -9.80 1.18
CA MET A 361 -11.64 -8.48 1.61
C MET A 361 -11.59 -7.49 0.43
N VAL A 362 -11.35 -7.99 -0.79
CA VAL A 362 -11.43 -7.20 -2.03
C VAL A 362 -12.87 -7.12 -2.56
N MET A 363 -13.71 -8.16 -2.36
CA MET A 363 -15.11 -8.16 -2.79
C MET A 363 -16.09 -7.50 -1.81
N ASN A 364 -15.78 -7.33 -0.52
CA ASN A 364 -16.56 -6.53 0.43
C ASN A 364 -16.51 -5.01 0.14
N ILE A 365 -15.86 -4.62 -0.96
CA ILE A 365 -16.04 -3.33 -1.64
C ILE A 365 -17.38 -3.31 -2.43
N GLN A 366 -18.13 -4.41 -2.48
CA GLN A 366 -19.53 -4.39 -2.87
C GLN A 366 -20.41 -3.92 -1.70
N TRP A 367 -20.79 -2.65 -1.78
CA TRP A 367 -22.11 -2.12 -1.41
C TRP A 367 -22.75 -2.76 -0.18
N ALA A 368 -22.57 -2.11 0.98
CA ALA A 368 -23.70 -1.97 1.89
C ALA A 368 -24.81 -1.27 1.10
N GLU A 369 -25.76 -2.04 0.58
CA GLU A 369 -27.01 -1.52 0.04
C GLU A 369 -27.85 -0.91 1.19
N PRO A 370 -28.69 0.10 0.88
CA PRO A 370 -29.11 1.18 1.79
C PRO A 370 -29.87 0.79 3.06
#